data_AF-Q1EMA3-F1
#
_entry.id   AF-Q1EMA3-F1
#
_cell.length_a   1.000
_cell.length_b   1.000
_cell.length_c   1.000
_cell.angle_alpha   90.00
_cell.angle_beta   90.00
_cell.angle_gamma   90.00
#
_symmetry.space_group_name_H-M   'P 1'
#
loop_
_entity.id
_entity.type
_entity.pdbx_description
1 polymer ?
#
loop_
_entity_poly.entity_id
_entity_poly.type
_entity_poly.pdbx_seq_one_letter_code
_entity_poly.pdbx_strand_id
1 'polypeptide(L)'
;MRNLNAALSAAGLGAIKVSTSIRFDAVANSFPPSAGVFAQSYMTDVARLLASTGAPLLANVYPYFAYRDNPRDISLNYATFQPGTTVRDQNNGLTYTCLFDAMVDAVYAALEKAGAPGVKVVISESGWPSAGGFAASPDNARTYNQGLINHVGGGTPKKREALETYIFAMFNENQKTGDPTERSFGLFNPDKSPAYAIQF
;
A
#
# COMPACT_ATOMS: atom_id res chain seq x y z
N MET A 1 12.89 -3.19 -17.18
CA MET A 1 11.83 -2.24 -17.58
C MET A 1 11.98 -1.76 -19.02
N ARG A 2 13.10 -1.09 -19.41
CA ARG A 2 13.28 -0.56 -20.79
C ARG A 2 13.09 -1.61 -21.90
N ASN A 3 13.70 -2.80 -21.76
CA ASN A 3 13.58 -3.86 -22.77
C ASN A 3 12.14 -4.38 -22.92
N LEU A 4 11.38 -4.48 -21.81
CA LEU A 4 9.96 -4.87 -21.87
C LEU A 4 9.12 -3.80 -22.56
N ASN A 5 9.37 -2.51 -22.29
CA ASN A 5 8.70 -1.43 -23.03
C ASN A 5 8.98 -1.50 -24.54
N ALA A 6 10.24 -1.75 -24.93
CA ALA A 6 10.60 -1.89 -26.34
C ALA A 6 9.91 -3.10 -27.00
N ALA A 7 9.90 -4.26 -26.34
CA ALA A 7 9.25 -5.46 -26.84
C ALA A 7 7.72 -5.27 -26.98
N LEU A 8 7.05 -4.68 -25.99
CA LEU A 8 5.63 -4.37 -26.04
C LEU A 8 5.30 -3.38 -27.17
N SER A 9 6.13 -2.35 -27.35
CA SER A 9 5.98 -1.41 -28.45
C SER A 9 6.13 -2.09 -29.82
N ALA A 10 7.15 -2.94 -29.99
CA ALA A 10 7.39 -3.67 -31.23
C ALA A 10 6.26 -4.67 -31.57
N ALA A 11 5.60 -5.22 -30.54
CA ALA A 11 4.46 -6.11 -30.69
C ALA A 11 3.11 -5.38 -30.88
N GLY A 12 3.08 -4.03 -30.87
CA GLY A 12 1.82 -3.26 -30.94
C GLY A 12 1.00 -3.30 -29.64
N LEU A 13 1.61 -3.67 -28.51
CA LEU A 13 0.98 -3.83 -27.20
C LEU A 13 1.29 -2.66 -26.24
N GLY A 14 1.52 -1.46 -26.77
CA GLY A 14 1.94 -0.29 -26.00
C GLY A 14 0.93 0.23 -24.97
N ALA A 15 -0.30 -0.29 -24.96
CA ALA A 15 -1.27 -0.05 -23.90
C ALA A 15 -0.88 -0.72 -22.57
N ILE A 16 -0.14 -1.83 -22.61
CA ILE A 16 0.36 -2.53 -21.43
C ILE A 16 1.50 -1.70 -20.82
N LYS A 17 1.34 -1.27 -19.57
CA LYS A 17 2.34 -0.47 -18.86
C LYS A 17 3.31 -1.36 -18.09
N VAL A 18 4.61 -1.12 -18.27
CA VAL A 18 5.67 -1.78 -17.48
C VAL A 18 5.96 -0.95 -16.24
N SER A 19 5.84 -1.57 -15.08
CA SER A 19 6.21 -0.99 -13.79
C SER A 19 7.13 -1.93 -13.00
N THR A 20 7.28 -1.66 -11.71
CA THR A 20 7.89 -2.51 -10.70
C THR A 20 7.11 -2.35 -9.39
N SER A 21 7.16 -3.37 -8.54
CA SER A 21 6.53 -3.35 -7.21
C SER A 21 7.58 -3.18 -6.13
N ILE A 22 7.28 -2.28 -5.19
CA ILE A 22 8.14 -1.97 -4.04
C ILE A 22 7.43 -2.26 -2.74
N ARG A 23 8.19 -2.63 -1.72
CA ARG A 23 7.73 -2.60 -0.33
C ARG A 23 7.84 -1.18 0.23
N PHE A 24 7.11 -0.90 1.31
CA PHE A 24 7.12 0.41 1.95
C PHE A 24 8.49 0.82 2.55
N ASP A 25 9.36 -0.15 2.88
CA ASP A 25 10.73 0.10 3.36
C ASP A 25 11.65 0.77 2.33
N ALA A 26 11.20 0.89 1.07
CA ALA A 26 11.85 1.73 0.06
C ALA A 26 11.68 3.25 0.33
N VAL A 27 10.79 3.65 1.24
CA VAL A 27 10.57 5.05 1.65
C VAL A 27 11.14 5.28 3.05
N ALA A 28 12.09 6.20 3.17
CA ALA A 28 12.63 6.70 4.42
C ALA A 28 11.94 8.01 4.84
N ASN A 29 12.11 8.39 6.11
CA ASN A 29 11.56 9.63 6.69
C ASN A 29 10.05 9.80 6.43
N SER A 30 9.28 8.72 6.57
CA SER A 30 7.86 8.69 6.22
C SER A 30 6.94 9.43 7.22
N PHE A 31 7.49 10.03 8.28
CA PHE A 31 6.77 10.85 9.24
C PHE A 31 7.43 12.23 9.43
N PRO A 32 6.71 13.35 9.25
CA PRO A 32 5.35 13.39 8.69
C PRO A 32 5.34 12.94 7.21
N PRO A 33 4.19 12.56 6.62
CA PRO A 33 4.13 12.01 5.26
C PRO A 33 4.87 12.84 4.21
N SER A 34 4.77 14.17 4.27
CA SER A 34 5.49 15.10 3.38
C SER A 34 7.01 14.98 3.41
N ALA A 35 7.60 14.42 4.47
CA ALA A 35 9.04 14.20 4.59
C ALA A 35 9.53 12.97 3.80
N GLY A 36 8.62 12.10 3.35
CA GLY A 36 8.94 10.85 2.66
C GLY A 36 9.92 11.03 1.51
N VAL A 37 10.94 10.18 1.45
CA VAL A 37 11.99 10.19 0.42
C VAL A 37 12.41 8.75 0.11
N PHE A 38 12.78 8.44 -1.13
CA PHE A 38 13.28 7.09 -1.43
C PHE A 38 14.59 6.84 -0.70
N ALA A 39 14.68 5.70 0.00
CA ALA A 39 15.85 5.30 0.77
C ALA A 39 17.05 4.95 -0.13
N GLN A 40 16.78 4.49 -1.36
CA GLN A 40 17.78 4.02 -2.30
C GLN A 40 17.80 4.88 -3.55
N SER A 41 19.00 5.25 -4.02
CA SER A 41 19.19 6.17 -5.16
C SER A 41 18.63 5.65 -6.48
N TYR A 42 18.62 4.32 -6.69
CA TYR A 42 18.11 3.72 -7.92
C TYR A 42 16.61 4.00 -8.14
N MET A 43 15.85 4.28 -7.07
CA MET A 43 14.43 4.59 -7.18
C MET A 43 14.19 5.91 -7.92
N THR A 44 15.15 6.84 -7.94
CA THR A 44 15.06 8.04 -8.78
C THR A 44 15.06 7.70 -10.27
N ASP A 45 15.91 6.76 -10.70
CA ASP A 45 15.94 6.31 -12.10
C ASP A 45 14.66 5.56 -12.48
N VAL A 46 14.14 4.73 -11.57
CA VAL A 46 12.84 4.07 -11.73
C VAL A 46 11.73 5.10 -11.87
N ALA A 47 11.63 6.07 -10.95
CA ALA A 47 10.58 7.07 -10.94
C ALA A 47 10.59 7.94 -12.21
N ARG A 48 11.76 8.34 -12.70
CA ARG A 48 11.89 9.10 -13.95
C ARG A 48 11.50 8.28 -15.18
N LEU A 49 11.83 6.99 -15.20
CA LEU A 49 11.40 6.09 -16.28
C LEU A 49 9.87 5.90 -16.27
N LEU A 50 9.27 5.74 -15.09
CA LEU A 50 7.82 5.65 -14.95
C LEU A 50 7.14 6.93 -15.46
N ALA A 51 7.68 8.10 -15.09
CA ALA A 51 7.19 9.40 -15.54
C ALA A 51 7.24 9.53 -17.08
N SER A 52 8.35 9.14 -17.73
CA SER A 52 8.48 9.27 -19.19
C SER A 52 7.64 8.27 -19.98
N THR A 53 7.20 7.17 -19.35
CA THR A 53 6.40 6.11 -19.99
C THR A 53 4.91 6.18 -19.64
N GLY A 54 4.54 7.08 -18.73
CA GLY A 54 3.19 7.21 -18.18
C GLY A 54 2.73 5.95 -17.43
N ALA A 55 3.66 5.22 -16.83
CA ALA A 55 3.37 4.04 -16.01
C ALA A 55 3.26 4.44 -14.52
N PRO A 56 2.39 3.79 -13.72
CA PRO A 56 2.32 4.01 -12.28
C PRO A 56 3.49 3.34 -11.55
N LEU A 57 3.71 3.69 -10.28
CA LEU A 57 4.51 2.89 -9.34
C LEU A 57 3.58 1.93 -8.58
N LEU A 58 3.95 0.66 -8.47
CA LEU A 58 3.21 -0.32 -7.66
C LEU A 58 3.82 -0.37 -6.26
N ALA A 59 3.01 -0.20 -5.20
CA ALA A 59 3.48 -0.18 -3.82
C ALA A 59 2.72 -1.18 -2.94
N ASN A 60 3.46 -1.97 -2.17
CA ASN A 60 2.95 -2.87 -1.15
C ASN A 60 2.91 -2.12 0.18
N VAL A 61 1.71 -1.76 0.62
CA VAL A 61 1.47 -0.87 1.77
C VAL A 61 0.67 -1.63 2.82
N TYR A 62 1.31 -1.95 3.95
CA TYR A 62 0.71 -2.73 5.03
C TYR A 62 0.74 -1.94 6.35
N PRO A 63 -0.35 -1.23 6.70
CA PRO A 63 -0.52 -0.63 8.03
C PRO A 63 -0.36 -1.64 9.17
N TYR A 64 -0.67 -2.92 8.92
CA TYR A 64 -0.46 -4.01 9.87
C TYR A 64 0.97 -4.08 10.40
N PHE A 65 1.98 -4.10 9.52
CA PHE A 65 3.38 -4.23 9.94
C PHE A 65 3.85 -3.00 10.71
N ALA A 66 3.49 -1.80 10.26
CA ALA A 66 3.80 -0.57 10.97
C ALA A 66 3.20 -0.56 12.39
N TYR A 67 1.93 -0.96 12.52
CA TYR A 67 1.28 -1.08 13.83
C TYR A 67 1.89 -2.18 14.71
N ARG A 68 2.14 -3.37 14.16
CA ARG A 68 2.76 -4.48 14.88
C ARG A 68 4.12 -4.10 15.47
N ASP A 69 4.90 -3.34 14.72
CA ASP A 69 6.27 -2.99 15.10
C ASP A 69 6.32 -1.74 16.00
N ASN A 70 5.28 -0.89 16.00
CA ASN A 70 5.16 0.24 16.93
C ASN A 70 3.74 0.42 17.52
N PRO A 71 3.25 -0.54 18.34
CA PRO A 71 1.89 -0.51 18.88
C PRO A 71 1.70 0.52 20.00
N ARG A 72 2.80 1.12 20.47
CA ARG A 72 2.77 2.17 21.50
C ARG A 72 2.33 3.51 20.90
N ASP A 73 2.88 3.87 19.75
CA ASP A 73 2.64 5.18 19.13
C ASP A 73 1.59 5.13 18.02
N ILE A 74 1.37 3.94 17.43
CA ILE A 74 0.32 3.73 16.41
C ILE A 74 -0.86 3.03 17.09
N SER A 75 -2.01 3.68 17.10
CA SER A 75 -3.25 3.07 17.62
C SER A 75 -3.82 2.07 16.62
N LEU A 76 -4.47 1.01 17.12
CA LEU A 76 -5.17 0.05 16.27
C LEU A 76 -6.22 0.75 15.40
N ASN A 77 -6.98 1.69 15.97
CA ASN A 77 -8.01 2.43 15.24
C ASN A 77 -7.44 3.16 14.02
N TYR A 78 -6.29 3.84 14.20
CA TYR A 78 -5.60 4.53 13.11
C TYR A 78 -5.15 3.55 12.01
N ALA A 79 -4.71 2.34 12.39
CA ALA A 79 -4.27 1.31 11.46
C ALA A 79 -5.42 0.61 10.72
N THR A 80 -6.63 0.56 11.30
CA THR A 80 -7.80 -0.20 10.76
C THR A 80 -8.98 0.69 10.35
N PHE A 81 -8.71 1.93 9.92
CA PHE A 81 -9.73 2.87 9.42
C PHE A 81 -10.86 3.20 10.41
N GLN A 82 -10.62 3.09 11.71
CA GLN A 82 -11.59 3.43 12.74
C GLN A 82 -11.36 4.86 13.25
N PRO A 83 -12.43 5.55 13.69
CA PRO A 83 -12.29 6.89 14.25
C PRO A 83 -11.45 6.91 15.53
N GLY A 84 -10.82 8.05 15.82
CA GLY A 84 -10.18 8.33 17.11
C GLY A 84 -8.76 8.89 17.03
N THR A 85 -8.09 8.83 15.88
CA THR A 85 -6.75 9.42 15.70
C THR A 85 -6.77 10.43 14.57
N THR A 86 -6.15 11.58 14.81
CA THR A 86 -5.99 12.66 13.84
C THR A 86 -4.55 13.14 13.90
N VAL A 87 -3.81 12.97 12.80
CA VAL A 87 -2.41 13.40 12.67
C VAL A 87 -2.35 14.53 11.66
N ARG A 88 -1.74 15.66 12.04
CA ARG A 88 -1.53 16.78 11.13
C ARG A 88 -0.08 16.84 10.67
N ASP A 89 0.13 16.83 9.37
CA ASP A 89 1.43 17.07 8.77
C ASP A 89 1.76 18.57 8.86
N GLN A 90 2.84 18.90 9.59
CA GLN A 90 3.19 20.28 9.88
C GLN A 90 3.77 21.02 8.66
N ASN A 91 4.28 20.31 7.66
CA ASN A 91 4.94 20.94 6.52
C ASN A 91 3.94 21.43 5.46
N ASN A 92 2.79 20.76 5.33
CA ASN A 92 1.78 21.09 4.32
C ASN A 92 0.36 21.29 4.90
N GLY A 93 0.17 21.07 6.20
CA GLY A 93 -1.10 21.26 6.90
C GLY A 93 -2.16 20.18 6.64
N LEU A 94 -1.85 19.14 5.86
CA LEU A 94 -2.77 18.03 5.59
C LEU A 94 -3.04 17.22 6.86
N THR A 95 -4.25 16.69 6.96
CA THR A 95 -4.72 15.90 8.10
C THR A 95 -4.98 14.46 7.68
N TYR A 96 -4.48 13.52 8.48
CA TYR A 96 -4.55 12.08 8.27
C TYR A 96 -5.32 11.43 9.42
N THR A 97 -6.38 10.70 9.08
CA THR A 97 -7.22 9.97 10.05
C THR A 97 -7.08 8.45 9.96
N CYS A 98 -6.34 7.94 8.97
CA CYS A 98 -5.90 6.55 8.91
C CYS A 98 -4.41 6.47 8.52
N LEU A 99 -3.75 5.40 8.96
CA LEU A 99 -2.33 5.16 8.70
C LEU A 99 -2.07 4.87 7.22
N PHE A 100 -3.03 4.25 6.53
CA PHE A 100 -2.94 3.95 5.10
C PHE A 100 -2.71 5.23 4.29
N ASP A 101 -3.50 6.28 4.49
CA ASP A 101 -3.34 7.56 3.79
C ASP A 101 -1.96 8.18 4.06
N ALA A 102 -1.51 8.14 5.31
CA ALA A 102 -0.21 8.68 5.69
C ALA A 102 0.94 7.94 4.99
N MET A 103 0.84 6.61 4.87
CA MET A 103 1.83 5.80 4.15
C MET A 103 1.80 6.10 2.64
N VAL A 104 0.62 6.11 2.00
CA VAL A 104 0.51 6.39 0.57
C VAL A 104 1.03 7.79 0.22
N ASP A 105 0.71 8.79 1.04
CA ASP A 105 1.20 10.16 0.82
C ASP A 105 2.70 10.32 1.04
N ALA A 106 3.32 9.47 1.86
CA ALA A 106 4.78 9.39 1.96
C ALA A 106 5.43 8.85 0.67
N VAL A 107 4.78 7.89 -0.02
CA VAL A 107 5.22 7.44 -1.34
C VAL A 107 5.10 8.57 -2.37
N TYR A 108 3.98 9.31 -2.36
CA TYR A 108 3.84 10.48 -3.25
C TYR A 108 4.88 11.57 -2.95
N ALA A 109 5.19 11.83 -1.68
CA ALA A 109 6.25 12.75 -1.30
C ALA A 109 7.63 12.30 -1.82
N ALA A 110 7.92 11.00 -1.79
CA ALA A 110 9.15 10.45 -2.33
C ALA A 110 9.24 10.58 -3.87
N LEU A 111 8.13 10.32 -4.58
CA LEU A 111 8.03 10.51 -6.03
C LEU A 111 8.26 11.96 -6.46
N GLU A 112 7.71 12.92 -5.72
CA GLU A 112 7.93 14.35 -5.98
C GLU A 112 9.41 14.73 -5.82
N LYS A 113 10.06 14.30 -4.73
CA LYS A 113 11.50 14.53 -4.50
C LYS A 113 12.38 13.85 -5.53
N ALA A 114 11.92 12.75 -6.13
CA ALA A 114 12.60 12.07 -7.25
C ALA A 114 12.43 12.79 -8.61
N GLY A 115 11.66 13.87 -8.67
CA GLY A 115 11.35 14.59 -9.91
C GLY A 115 10.26 13.92 -10.75
N ALA A 116 9.38 13.14 -10.13
CA ALA A 116 8.32 12.39 -10.79
C ALA A 116 6.91 12.68 -10.20
N PRO A 117 6.50 13.96 -10.03
CA PRO A 117 5.25 14.33 -9.35
C PRO A 117 3.98 13.78 -10.03
N GLY A 118 4.03 13.58 -11.35
CA GLY A 118 2.92 13.06 -12.16
C GLY A 118 2.73 11.55 -12.10
N VAL A 119 3.66 10.79 -11.51
CA VAL A 119 3.52 9.33 -11.40
C VAL A 119 2.38 8.99 -10.43
N LYS A 120 1.46 8.14 -10.88
CA LYS A 120 0.39 7.59 -10.05
C LYS A 120 0.94 6.44 -9.20
N VAL A 121 0.33 6.20 -8.04
CA VAL A 121 0.59 5.02 -7.22
C VAL A 121 -0.59 4.06 -7.37
N VAL A 122 -0.28 2.78 -7.56
CA VAL A 122 -1.21 1.66 -7.44
C VAL A 122 -0.79 0.87 -6.21
N ILE A 123 -1.73 0.54 -5.34
CA ILE A 123 -1.44 -0.30 -4.17
C ILE A 123 -1.50 -1.75 -4.60
N SER A 124 -0.35 -2.32 -4.95
CA SER A 124 -0.27 -3.69 -5.47
C SER A 124 -0.49 -4.76 -4.41
N GLU A 125 -0.30 -4.42 -3.14
CA GLU A 125 -0.68 -5.28 -2.02
C GLU A 125 -1.03 -4.45 -0.80
N SER A 126 -2.09 -4.85 -0.11
CA SER A 126 -2.40 -4.46 1.25
C SER A 126 -3.30 -5.50 1.90
N GLY A 127 -3.18 -5.72 3.20
CA GLY A 127 -4.01 -6.69 3.91
C GLY A 127 -3.70 -6.74 5.40
N TRP A 128 -4.43 -7.61 6.10
CA TRP A 128 -4.27 -7.83 7.53
C TRP A 128 -4.46 -9.31 7.86
N PRO A 129 -3.55 -9.94 8.63
CA PRO A 129 -3.63 -11.37 8.92
C PRO A 129 -4.75 -11.69 9.91
N SER A 130 -5.42 -12.82 9.69
CA SER A 130 -6.52 -13.31 10.52
C SER A 130 -6.08 -14.20 11.69
N ALA A 131 -4.82 -14.64 11.71
CA ALA A 131 -4.25 -15.47 12.77
C ALA A 131 -2.70 -15.42 12.75
N GLY A 132 -2.07 -16.10 13.70
CA GLY A 132 -0.63 -16.39 13.66
C GLY A 132 0.27 -15.39 14.38
N GLY A 133 -0.24 -14.24 14.86
CA GLY A 133 0.61 -13.24 15.49
C GLY A 133 -0.14 -12.14 16.23
N PHE A 134 0.63 -11.15 16.71
CA PHE A 134 0.08 -9.99 17.40
C PHE A 134 -0.94 -9.26 16.51
N ALA A 135 -2.09 -8.94 17.10
CA ALA A 135 -3.23 -8.28 16.46
C ALA A 135 -3.80 -8.98 15.21
N ALA A 136 -3.37 -10.22 14.93
CA ALA A 136 -3.93 -11.03 13.87
C ALA A 136 -5.19 -11.75 14.39
N SER A 137 -6.35 -11.34 13.89
CA SER A 137 -7.64 -11.94 14.23
C SER A 137 -8.63 -11.78 13.07
N PRO A 138 -9.66 -12.64 12.95
CA PRO A 138 -10.66 -12.48 11.90
C PRO A 138 -11.40 -11.14 11.99
N ASP A 139 -11.65 -10.64 13.20
CA ASP A 139 -12.31 -9.35 13.40
C ASP A 139 -11.45 -8.16 12.96
N ASN A 140 -10.16 -8.15 13.28
CA ASN A 140 -9.26 -7.10 12.82
C ASN A 140 -9.04 -7.17 11.31
N ALA A 141 -8.89 -8.38 10.77
CA ALA A 141 -8.74 -8.59 9.33
C ALA A 141 -9.97 -8.13 8.54
N ARG A 142 -11.17 -8.50 9.00
CA ARG A 142 -12.44 -8.00 8.43
C ARG A 142 -12.51 -6.47 8.49
N THR A 143 -12.24 -5.90 9.66
CA THR A 143 -12.34 -4.45 9.88
C THR A 143 -11.38 -3.69 8.96
N TYR A 144 -10.13 -4.17 8.84
CA TYR A 144 -9.15 -3.59 7.94
C TYR A 144 -9.58 -3.70 6.47
N ASN A 145 -9.87 -4.91 5.99
CA ASN A 145 -10.13 -5.16 4.57
C ASN A 145 -11.43 -4.52 4.11
N GLN A 146 -12.51 -4.56 4.90
CA GLN A 146 -13.75 -3.84 4.56
C GLN A 146 -13.55 -2.31 4.62
N GLY A 147 -12.78 -1.83 5.61
CA GLY A 147 -12.41 -0.41 5.71
C GLY A 147 -11.66 0.06 4.47
N LEU A 148 -10.69 -0.73 4.00
CA LEU A 148 -9.93 -0.46 2.78
C LEU A 148 -10.83 -0.37 1.55
N ILE A 149 -11.71 -1.35 1.33
CA ILE A 149 -12.68 -1.37 0.20
C ILE A 149 -13.52 -0.09 0.20
N ASN A 150 -14.08 0.27 1.35
CA ASN A 150 -14.95 1.43 1.49
C ASN A 150 -14.19 2.77 1.36
N HIS A 151 -12.88 2.77 1.56
CA HIS A 151 -12.05 3.98 1.63
C HIS A 151 -11.44 4.38 0.29
N VAL A 152 -10.90 3.41 -0.47
CA VAL A 152 -10.02 3.69 -1.63
C VAL A 152 -10.68 4.48 -2.76
N GLY A 153 -12.02 4.52 -2.83
CA GLY A 153 -12.76 5.36 -3.77
C GLY A 153 -12.58 6.87 -3.56
N GLY A 154 -12.21 7.30 -2.35
CA GLY A 154 -12.00 8.72 -2.00
C GLY A 154 -10.56 9.21 -2.11
N GLY A 155 -9.61 8.30 -2.40
CA GLY A 155 -8.18 8.59 -2.43
C GLY A 155 -7.62 8.96 -1.05
N THR A 156 -6.66 9.89 -1.05
CA THR A 156 -5.86 10.33 0.11
C THR A 156 -5.98 11.85 0.30
N PRO A 157 -5.51 12.43 1.42
CA PRO A 157 -5.41 13.87 1.60
C PRO A 157 -4.67 14.59 0.46
N LYS A 158 -3.58 14.01 -0.06
CA LYS A 158 -2.79 14.61 -1.13
C LYS A 158 -3.36 14.40 -2.53
N LYS A 159 -3.99 13.25 -2.82
CA LYS A 159 -4.65 12.96 -4.11
C LYS A 159 -6.04 12.36 -3.90
N ARG A 160 -7.08 13.13 -4.26
CA ARG A 160 -8.51 12.79 -4.10
C ARG A 160 -9.10 11.94 -5.24
N GLU A 161 -8.25 11.29 -6.02
CA GLU A 161 -8.66 10.34 -7.06
C GLU A 161 -8.76 8.93 -6.44
N ALA A 162 -9.68 8.10 -6.96
CA ALA A 162 -9.78 6.70 -6.55
C ALA A 162 -8.43 5.99 -6.73
N LEU A 163 -8.05 5.21 -5.71
CA LEU A 163 -6.77 4.52 -5.66
C LEU A 163 -6.94 3.05 -6.06
N GLU A 164 -6.40 2.67 -7.21
CA GLU A 164 -6.35 1.27 -7.62
C GLU A 164 -5.59 0.46 -6.56
N THR A 165 -6.24 -0.55 -6.00
CA THR A 165 -5.78 -1.26 -4.81
C THR A 165 -6.09 -2.75 -4.92
N TYR A 166 -5.11 -3.59 -4.57
CA TYR A 166 -5.20 -5.04 -4.58
C TYR A 166 -5.06 -5.56 -3.15
N ILE A 167 -6.09 -6.27 -2.68
CA ILE A 167 -6.06 -6.90 -1.36
C ILE A 167 -5.20 -8.16 -1.43
N PHE A 168 -4.25 -8.27 -0.52
CA PHE A 168 -3.45 -9.46 -0.28
C PHE A 168 -4.07 -10.27 0.88
N ALA A 169 -4.61 -11.47 0.66
CA ALA A 169 -4.72 -12.21 -0.60
C ALA A 169 -6.04 -12.99 -0.70
N MET A 170 -6.26 -13.68 -1.82
CA MET A 170 -7.48 -14.45 -2.02
C MET A 170 -7.61 -15.61 -1.02
N PHE A 171 -6.54 -16.39 -0.82
CA PHE A 171 -6.54 -17.58 0.04
C PHE A 171 -5.41 -17.57 1.05
N ASN A 172 -5.58 -18.32 2.14
CA ASN A 172 -4.49 -18.65 3.06
C ASN A 172 -3.47 -19.58 2.36
N GLU A 173 -2.21 -19.16 2.30
CA GLU A 173 -1.12 -19.88 1.64
C GLU A 173 -0.31 -20.70 2.66
N ASN A 174 -0.75 -21.93 2.93
CA ASN A 174 -0.21 -22.78 4.01
C ASN A 174 1.28 -23.15 3.88
N GLN A 175 1.88 -23.01 2.69
CA GLN A 175 3.28 -23.29 2.43
C GLN A 175 4.21 -22.07 2.60
N LYS A 176 3.68 -20.89 2.95
CA LYS A 176 4.52 -19.73 3.25
C LYS A 176 5.50 -20.03 4.39
N THR A 177 6.73 -19.56 4.21
CA THR A 177 7.79 -19.56 5.21
C THR A 177 7.86 -18.21 5.91
N GLY A 178 8.55 -18.14 7.06
CA GLY A 178 8.71 -16.89 7.81
C GLY A 178 7.75 -16.79 8.99
N ASP A 179 7.27 -15.58 9.25
CA ASP A 179 6.33 -15.31 10.35
C ASP A 179 5.05 -16.15 10.18
N PRO A 180 4.48 -16.73 11.24
CA PRO A 180 3.24 -17.50 11.12
C PRO A 180 2.06 -16.71 10.53
N THR A 181 2.05 -15.36 10.61
CA THR A 181 1.02 -14.53 9.97
C THR A 181 0.97 -14.67 8.46
N GLU A 182 2.09 -15.00 7.80
CA GLU A 182 2.19 -15.14 6.34
C GLU A 182 1.24 -16.20 5.77
N ARG A 183 0.79 -17.15 6.62
CA ARG A 183 -0.14 -18.21 6.25
C ARG A 183 -1.61 -17.84 6.46
N SER A 184 -1.91 -16.60 6.83
CA SER A 184 -3.23 -16.20 7.35
C SER A 184 -3.77 -14.88 6.79
N PHE A 185 -3.30 -14.42 5.63
CA PHE A 185 -3.79 -13.20 4.94
C PHE A 185 -5.01 -13.41 4.04
N GLY A 186 -5.49 -14.64 3.88
CA GLY A 186 -6.58 -14.97 2.96
C GLY A 186 -7.92 -14.36 3.33
N LEU A 187 -8.64 -13.85 2.33
CA LEU A 187 -10.07 -13.53 2.42
C LEU A 187 -10.94 -14.80 2.47
N PHE A 188 -10.45 -15.89 1.89
CA PHE A 188 -11.10 -17.19 1.84
C PHE A 188 -10.20 -18.30 2.38
N ASN A 189 -10.82 -19.36 2.89
CA ASN A 189 -10.15 -20.62 3.19
C ASN A 189 -9.91 -21.43 1.90
N PRO A 190 -8.99 -22.41 1.90
CA PRO A 190 -8.74 -23.26 0.74
C PRO A 190 -9.97 -24.04 0.22
N ASP A 191 -10.94 -24.31 1.09
CA ASP A 191 -12.22 -24.95 0.75
C ASP A 191 -13.25 -23.96 0.14
N LYS A 192 -12.83 -22.72 -0.13
CA LYS A 192 -13.62 -21.61 -0.71
C LYS A 192 -14.65 -21.01 0.24
N SER A 193 -14.72 -21.48 1.48
CA SER A 193 -15.53 -20.80 2.50
C SER A 193 -14.90 -19.42 2.83
N PRO A 194 -15.70 -18.40 3.15
CA PRO A 194 -15.17 -17.12 3.61
C PRO A 194 -14.38 -17.30 4.91
N ALA A 195 -13.18 -16.72 5.01
CA ALA A 195 -12.44 -16.67 6.28
C ALA A 195 -13.15 -15.73 7.27
N TYR A 196 -13.75 -14.67 6.73
CA TYR A 196 -14.64 -13.71 7.38
C TYR A 196 -15.49 -13.04 6.30
N ALA A 197 -16.64 -12.47 6.67
CA ALA A 197 -17.53 -11.81 5.70
C ALA A 197 -16.94 -10.50 5.16
N ILE A 198 -16.91 -10.35 3.83
CA ILE A 198 -16.50 -9.15 3.10
C ILE A 198 -17.51 -8.85 2.00
N GLN A 199 -17.79 -7.56 1.79
CA GLN A 199 -18.58 -7.05 0.67
C GLN A 199 -17.64 -6.26 -0.26
N PHE A 200 -17.52 -6.73 -1.50
CA PHE A 200 -16.67 -6.12 -2.53
C PHE A 200 -17.44 -5.06 -3.33
#